data_AF-A0A0K0EK68-F1
#
_entry.id   AF-A0A0K0EK68-F1
#
_cell.length_a   1.000
_cell.length_b   1.000
_cell.length_c   1.000
_cell.angle_alpha   90.00
_cell.angle_beta   90.00
_cell.angle_gamma   90.00
#
_symmetry.space_group_name_H-M   'P 1'
#
loop_
_entity.id
_entity.type
_entity.pdbx_description
1 polymer ?
#
loop_
_entity_poly.entity_id
_entity_poly.type
_entity_poly.pdbx_seq_one_letter_code
_entity_poly.pdbx_strand_id
1 'polypeptide(L)'
;MLTHIENLNLRHNFQKLFGNNLYYLQKESFDYIKDGCSVFLKTANLMGKTTAYLAPFFDYYLMKPENATKQHKIFVICPTLKLEEQVYQTSICLLFQTNGLTVTKVYVGVKKTISMQNVFVGFSLLVATSRQLLKILRRCEITLQFLETFVIEKADRMF
;
A
#
# COMPACT_ATOMS: atom_id res chain seq x y z
N MET A 1 15.71 10.83 13.44
CA MET A 1 14.56 10.48 14.32
C MET A 1 13.30 10.45 13.47
N LEU A 2 12.41 9.46 13.64
CA LEU A 2 11.21 9.22 12.81
C LEU A 2 10.06 10.21 13.09
N THR A 3 10.38 11.49 13.22
CA THR A 3 9.43 12.55 13.60
C THR A 3 8.36 12.80 12.55
N HIS A 4 8.60 12.39 11.30
CA HIS A 4 7.64 12.51 10.19
C HIS A 4 6.40 11.60 10.34
N ILE A 5 6.54 10.44 11.01
CA ILE A 5 5.44 9.49 11.23
C ILE A 5 4.73 9.90 12.52
N GLU A 6 3.54 10.49 12.45
CA GLU A 6 2.80 10.96 13.62
C GLU A 6 2.16 9.83 14.43
N ASN A 7 1.62 8.81 13.75
CA ASN A 7 0.96 7.69 14.40
C ASN A 7 1.97 6.84 15.19
N LEU A 8 1.75 6.72 16.51
CA LEU A 8 2.69 6.07 17.42
C LEU A 8 2.89 4.57 17.14
N ASN A 9 1.81 3.84 16.83
CA ASN A 9 1.89 2.41 16.54
C ASN A 9 2.61 2.15 15.22
N LEU A 10 2.28 2.92 14.17
CA LEU A 10 2.98 2.86 12.89
C LEU A 10 4.47 3.20 13.06
N ARG A 11 4.79 4.25 13.82
CA ARG A 11 6.18 4.64 14.12
C ARG A 11 6.92 3.51 14.83
N HIS A 12 6.31 2.89 15.84
CA HIS A 12 6.90 1.75 16.55
C HIS A 12 7.14 0.55 15.63
N ASN A 13 6.15 0.20 14.80
CA ASN A 13 6.28 -0.90 13.84
C ASN A 13 7.39 -0.64 12.82
N PHE A 14 7.44 0.59 12.29
CA PHE A 14 8.51 1.01 11.38
C PHE A 14 9.89 0.87 12.05
N GLN A 15 10.04 1.35 13.29
CA GLN A 15 11.28 1.23 14.06
C GLN A 15 11.73 -0.22 14.23
N LYS A 16 10.79 -1.10 14.60
CA LYS A 16 11.06 -2.52 14.81
C LYS A 16 11.52 -3.23 13.53
N LEU A 17 10.99 -2.83 12.37
CA LEU A 17 11.26 -3.48 11.09
C LEU A 17 12.50 -2.90 10.38
N PHE A 18 12.73 -1.60 10.48
CA PHE A 18 13.69 -0.87 9.64
C PHE A 18 14.70 -0.03 10.43
N GLY A 19 14.60 0.00 11.76
CA GLY A 19 15.48 0.79 12.63
C GLY A 19 15.03 2.25 12.80
N ASN A 20 15.88 3.05 13.43
CA ASN A 20 15.51 4.37 13.95
C ASN A 20 15.60 5.53 12.95
N ASN A 21 16.13 5.28 11.75
CA ASN A 21 16.42 6.31 10.77
C ASN A 21 15.75 5.98 9.44
N LEU A 22 15.21 7.01 8.81
CA LEU A 22 14.76 6.94 7.42
C LEU A 22 15.98 6.91 6.49
N TYR A 23 15.92 6.07 5.46
CA TYR A 23 16.79 6.20 4.30
C TYR A 23 16.55 7.54 3.59
N TYR A 24 17.55 8.04 2.87
CA TYR A 24 17.48 9.31 2.14
C TYR A 24 16.19 9.45 1.32
N LEU A 25 15.85 8.46 0.48
CA LEU A 25 14.62 8.47 -0.31
C LEU A 25 13.36 8.67 0.55
N GLN A 26 13.24 7.93 1.66
CA GLN A 26 12.07 7.99 2.53
C GLN A 26 11.96 9.37 3.17
N LYS A 27 13.07 9.96 3.60
CA LYS A 27 13.10 11.31 4.18
C LYS A 27 12.68 12.37 3.17
N GLU A 28 13.23 12.32 1.96
CA GLU A 28 12.96 13.32 0.92
C GLU A 28 11.55 13.21 0.34
N SER A 29 10.93 12.02 0.35
CA SER A 29 9.61 11.82 -0.24
C SER A 29 8.46 11.90 0.76
N PHE A 30 8.72 11.82 2.08
CA PHE A 30 7.66 11.58 3.07
C PHE A 30 6.56 12.64 3.02
N ASP A 31 6.96 13.91 3.17
CA ASP A 31 6.02 15.01 3.34
C ASP A 31 5.27 15.28 2.03
N TYR A 32 5.95 15.24 0.88
CA TYR A 32 5.29 15.35 -0.45
C TYR A 32 4.19 14.29 -0.64
N ILE A 33 4.46 13.04 -0.27
CA ILE A 33 3.49 11.96 -0.41
C ILE A 33 2.33 12.15 0.57
N LYS A 34 2.63 12.51 1.83
CA LYS A 34 1.62 12.76 2.87
C LYS A 34 0.72 13.95 2.51
N ASP A 35 1.25 14.96 1.83
CA ASP A 35 0.52 16.13 1.33
C ASP A 35 -0.29 15.84 0.05
N GLY A 36 -0.28 14.59 -0.45
CA GLY A 36 -1.07 14.15 -1.60
C GLY A 36 -0.47 14.55 -2.96
N CYS A 37 0.82 14.89 -3.01
CA CYS A 37 1.48 15.20 -4.27
C CYS A 37 1.73 13.92 -5.11
N SER A 38 1.63 14.05 -6.43
CA SER A 38 2.09 13.01 -7.35
C SER A 38 3.61 12.95 -7.35
N VAL A 39 4.17 11.75 -7.16
CA VAL A 39 5.62 11.56 -7.04
C VAL A 39 6.16 10.49 -7.98
N PHE A 40 7.39 10.70 -8.45
CA PHE A 40 8.20 9.68 -9.13
C PHE A 40 9.40 9.33 -8.27
N LEU A 41 9.40 8.12 -7.70
CA LEU A 41 10.49 7.66 -6.83
C LEU A 41 11.54 6.89 -7.64
N LYS A 42 12.63 7.57 -8.00
CA LYS A 42 13.79 6.96 -8.66
C LYS A 42 14.94 6.79 -7.67
N THR A 43 15.40 5.56 -7.48
CA THR A 43 16.65 5.29 -6.77
C THR A 43 17.29 4.02 -7.32
N ALA A 44 18.63 4.00 -7.29
CA ALA A 44 19.46 2.84 -7.63
C ALA A 44 19.41 1.78 -6.53
N ASN A 45 19.17 2.18 -5.28
CA ASN A 45 19.07 1.27 -4.14
C ASN A 45 17.64 0.75 -4.03
N LEU A 46 17.45 -0.57 -3.99
CA LEU A 46 16.12 -1.16 -3.82
C LEU A 46 15.59 -1.03 -2.39
N MET A 47 16.46 -0.69 -1.43
CA MET A 47 16.10 -0.56 -0.02
C MET A 47 15.25 0.69 0.22
N GLY A 48 14.15 0.51 0.94
CA GLY A 48 13.33 1.61 1.43
C GLY A 48 12.23 2.11 0.48
N LYS A 49 12.22 1.75 -0.82
CA LYS A 49 11.20 2.23 -1.78
C LYS A 49 9.78 1.92 -1.32
N THR A 50 9.49 0.65 -1.01
CA THR A 50 8.16 0.20 -0.56
C THR A 50 7.65 1.00 0.63
N THR A 51 8.48 1.11 1.66
CA THR A 51 8.20 1.89 2.87
C THR A 51 8.17 3.40 2.65
N ALA A 52 8.84 3.93 1.62
CA ALA A 52 8.88 5.36 1.33
C ALA A 52 7.51 5.89 0.91
N TYR A 53 6.69 5.05 0.27
CA TYR A 53 5.30 5.39 -0.02
C TYR A 53 4.32 4.82 1.01
N LEU A 54 4.52 3.60 1.51
CA LEU A 54 3.57 3.00 2.46
C LEU A 54 3.48 3.79 3.78
N ALA A 55 4.61 4.20 4.34
CA ALA A 55 4.62 4.90 5.63
C ALA A 55 3.84 6.22 5.61
N PRO A 56 4.08 7.16 4.66
CA PRO A 56 3.29 8.39 4.61
C PRO A 56 1.80 8.13 4.29
N PHE A 57 1.46 7.14 3.44
CA PHE A 57 0.05 6.80 3.21
C PHE A 57 -0.64 6.32 4.48
N PHE A 58 -0.03 5.36 5.19
CA PHE A 58 -0.61 4.83 6.42
C PHE A 58 -0.70 5.89 7.49
N ASP A 59 0.34 6.71 7.65
CA ASP A 59 0.32 7.81 8.63
C ASP A 59 -0.82 8.78 8.34
N TYR A 60 -0.94 9.22 7.08
CA TYR A 60 -2.02 10.10 6.63
C TYR A 60 -3.41 9.55 6.94
N TYR A 61 -3.69 8.28 6.60
CA TYR A 61 -5.02 7.71 6.81
C TYR A 61 -5.28 7.31 8.27
N LEU A 62 -4.28 6.88 9.04
CA LEU A 62 -4.43 6.56 10.45
C LEU A 62 -4.68 7.80 11.32
N MET A 63 -4.31 8.99 10.84
CA MET A 63 -4.59 10.26 11.50
C MET A 63 -5.98 10.82 11.14
N LYS A 64 -6.70 10.21 10.19
CA LYS A 64 -8.09 10.58 9.87
C LYS A 64 -9.10 9.88 10.79
N PRO A 65 -10.30 10.46 11.01
CA PRO A 65 -11.38 9.77 11.72
C PRO A 65 -11.71 8.42 11.08
N GLU A 66 -12.00 7.39 11.90
CA GLU A 66 -12.13 6.00 11.45
C GLU A 66 -13.09 5.81 10.25
N ASN A 67 -14.18 6.57 10.21
CA ASN A 67 -15.18 6.47 9.14
C ASN A 67 -14.64 6.86 7.74
N ALA A 68 -13.50 7.55 7.66
CA ALA A 68 -12.89 7.94 6.39
C ALA A 68 -12.05 6.82 5.74
N THR A 69 -11.78 5.72 6.44
CA THR A 69 -10.67 4.79 6.09
C THR A 69 -11.11 3.47 5.45
N LYS A 70 -12.38 3.06 5.59
CA LYS A 70 -12.91 1.74 5.17
C LYS A 70 -13.38 1.65 3.70
N GLN A 71 -12.80 2.44 2.79
CA GLN A 71 -13.24 2.49 1.38
C GLN A 71 -12.05 2.52 0.41
N HIS A 72 -11.60 1.38 -0.11
CA HIS A 72 -10.77 1.21 -1.33
C HIS A 72 -9.83 2.38 -1.71
N LYS A 73 -9.02 2.87 -0.76
CA LYS A 73 -8.28 4.13 -0.91
C LYS A 73 -7.01 3.98 -1.72
N ILE A 74 -6.29 2.88 -1.51
CA ILE A 74 -4.92 2.70 -2.02
C ILE A 74 -4.84 1.41 -2.84
N PHE A 75 -4.38 1.52 -4.09
CA PHE A 75 -4.08 0.35 -4.93
C PHE A 75 -2.60 0.36 -5.28
N VAL A 76 -1.92 -0.76 -5.03
CA VAL A 76 -0.53 -0.97 -5.42
C VAL A 76 -0.45 -2.09 -6.44
N ILE A 77 0.03 -1.77 -7.64
CA ILE A 77 0.28 -2.75 -8.69
C ILE A 77 1.76 -3.14 -8.74
N CYS A 78 2.02 -4.44 -8.90
CA CYS A 78 3.36 -5.02 -8.96
C CYS A 78 3.54 -5.85 -10.27
N PRO A 79 4.76 -5.97 -10.81
CA PRO A 79 5.03 -6.79 -12.01
C PRO A 79 4.99 -8.30 -11.74
N THR A 80 5.26 -8.75 -10.51
CA THR A 80 5.35 -10.18 -10.18
C THR A 80 4.63 -10.51 -8.89
N LEU A 81 4.19 -11.77 -8.76
CA LEU A 81 3.57 -12.29 -7.53
C LEU A 81 4.51 -12.24 -6.33
N LYS A 82 5.81 -12.49 -6.55
CA LYS A 82 6.82 -12.38 -5.49
C LYS A 82 6.89 -10.97 -4.91
N LEU A 83 6.83 -9.94 -5.77
CA LEU A 83 6.89 -8.55 -5.31
C LEU A 83 5.57 -8.12 -4.67
N GLU A 84 4.44 -8.53 -5.24
CA GLU A 84 3.12 -8.35 -4.64
C GLU A 84 3.08 -8.91 -3.21
N GLU A 85 3.52 -10.15 -3.02
CA GLU A 85 3.62 -10.76 -1.68
C GLU A 85 4.50 -9.95 -0.73
N GLN A 86 5.67 -9.48 -1.18
CA GLN A 86 6.57 -8.68 -0.36
C GLN A 86 5.94 -7.36 0.09
N VAL A 87 5.24 -6.66 -0.80
CA VAL A 87 4.53 -5.42 -0.49
C VAL A 87 3.36 -5.70 0.46
N TYR A 88 2.60 -6.77 0.22
CA TYR A 88 1.51 -7.21 1.10
C TYR A 88 1.99 -7.50 2.51
N GLN A 89 3.04 -8.32 2.67
CA GLN A 89 3.61 -8.65 3.99
C GLN A 89 4.17 -7.41 4.69
N THR A 90 4.89 -6.55 3.97
CA THR A 90 5.39 -5.28 4.51
C THR A 90 4.24 -4.41 5.03
N SER A 91 3.13 -4.35 4.30
CA SER A 91 1.95 -3.57 4.67
C SER A 91 1.31 -4.10 5.96
N ILE A 92 1.14 -5.41 6.09
CA ILE A 92 0.61 -6.04 7.31
C ILE A 92 1.51 -5.76 8.51
N CYS A 93 2.83 -5.92 8.35
CA CYS A 93 3.77 -5.69 9.44
C CYS A 93 3.79 -4.22 9.90
N LEU A 94 3.69 -3.25 8.98
CA LEU A 94 3.61 -1.83 9.32
C LEU A 94 2.31 -1.48 10.07
N LEU A 95 1.20 -2.16 9.73
CA LEU A 95 -0.12 -1.92 10.32
C LEU A 95 -0.43 -2.81 11.53
N PHE A 96 0.52 -3.59 12.02
CA PHE A 96 0.33 -4.45 13.18
C PHE A 96 -0.17 -3.64 14.40
N GLN A 97 -1.29 -4.06 15.01
CA GLN A 97 -1.93 -3.33 16.12
C GLN A 97 -2.30 -1.86 15.83
N THR A 98 -2.43 -1.49 14.55
CA THR A 98 -3.11 -0.26 14.14
C THR A 98 -4.59 -0.57 13.89
N ASN A 99 -5.46 0.43 14.06
CA ASN A 99 -6.89 0.30 13.79
C ASN A 99 -7.27 1.19 12.59
N GLY A 100 -8.35 0.85 11.89
CA GLY A 100 -8.90 1.65 10.79
C GLY A 100 -8.40 1.27 9.39
N LEU A 101 -7.18 0.73 9.26
CA LEU A 101 -6.64 0.29 7.97
C LEU A 101 -6.61 -1.23 7.83
N THR A 102 -7.08 -1.71 6.69
CA THR A 102 -7.08 -3.13 6.32
C THR A 102 -6.43 -3.33 4.95
N VAL A 103 -5.64 -4.39 4.83
CA VAL A 103 -4.87 -4.72 3.62
C VAL A 103 -5.37 -6.03 3.04
N THR A 104 -5.56 -6.06 1.72
CA THR A 104 -5.89 -7.29 0.99
C THR A 104 -5.02 -7.45 -0.25
N LYS A 105 -5.08 -8.64 -0.85
CA LYS A 105 -4.43 -8.97 -2.12
C LYS A 105 -5.28 -9.89 -2.98
N VAL A 106 -4.97 -9.95 -4.27
CA VAL A 106 -5.67 -10.86 -5.20
C VAL A 106 -5.01 -12.24 -5.23
N TYR A 107 -5.68 -13.22 -4.64
CA TYR A 107 -5.19 -14.60 -4.60
C TYR A 107 -5.18 -15.27 -5.98
N VAL A 108 -4.06 -15.92 -6.29
CA VAL A 108 -3.89 -16.72 -7.51
C VAL A 108 -4.58 -18.08 -7.32
N GLY A 109 -5.10 -18.64 -8.41
CA GLY A 109 -5.71 -19.98 -8.39
C GLY A 109 -7.18 -20.00 -7.97
N VAL A 110 -7.79 -18.86 -7.61
CA VAL A 110 -9.23 -18.79 -7.38
C VAL A 110 -9.97 -19.15 -8.68
N LYS A 111 -10.79 -20.20 -8.62
CA LYS A 111 -11.60 -20.70 -9.74
C LYS A 111 -12.42 -19.56 -10.31
N LYS A 112 -12.59 -19.54 -11.64
CA LYS A 112 -13.30 -18.44 -12.32
C LYS A 112 -14.74 -18.23 -11.81
N THR A 113 -15.36 -19.28 -11.29
CA THR A 113 -16.74 -19.29 -10.79
C THR A 113 -16.91 -18.69 -9.40
N ILE A 114 -15.82 -18.52 -8.64
CA ILE A 114 -15.86 -17.94 -7.31
C ILE A 114 -15.68 -16.43 -7.45
N SER A 115 -16.74 -15.68 -7.13
CA SER A 115 -16.66 -14.23 -7.01
C SER A 115 -15.83 -13.87 -5.79
N MET A 116 -14.89 -12.94 -5.96
CA MET A 116 -14.08 -12.40 -4.87
C MET A 116 -14.67 -11.11 -4.28
N GLN A 117 -15.90 -10.73 -4.66
CA GLN A 117 -16.54 -9.50 -4.17
C GLN A 117 -16.53 -9.41 -2.64
N ASN A 118 -16.81 -10.52 -1.94
CA ASN A 118 -16.80 -10.55 -0.47
C ASN A 118 -15.39 -10.38 0.13
N VAL A 119 -14.33 -10.75 -0.60
CA VAL A 119 -12.93 -10.55 -0.19
C VAL A 119 -12.52 -9.08 -0.36
N PHE A 120 -13.19 -8.40 -1.28
CA PHE A 120 -12.98 -6.99 -1.58
C PHE A 120 -13.96 -6.08 -0.84
N VAL A 121 -14.59 -6.51 0.26
CA VAL A 121 -15.40 -5.62 1.11
C VAL A 121 -14.54 -4.98 2.19
N GLY A 122 -14.61 -3.65 2.32
CA GLY A 122 -14.11 -2.93 3.50
C GLY A 122 -12.59 -2.90 3.67
N PHE A 123 -11.83 -3.12 2.58
CA PHE A 123 -10.38 -2.95 2.61
C PHE A 123 -9.97 -1.49 2.33
N SER A 124 -8.85 -1.05 2.90
CA SER A 124 -8.25 0.27 2.62
C SER A 124 -7.16 0.21 1.56
N LEU A 125 -6.31 -0.85 1.59
CA LEU A 125 -5.24 -1.09 0.61
C LEU A 125 -5.42 -2.43 -0.13
N LEU A 126 -5.31 -2.40 -1.47
CA LEU A 126 -5.18 -3.60 -2.31
C LEU A 126 -3.79 -3.68 -2.92
N VAL A 127 -3.10 -4.80 -2.73
CA VAL A 127 -1.89 -5.15 -3.49
C VAL A 127 -2.24 -6.19 -4.55
N ALA A 128 -1.82 -5.97 -5.80
CA ALA A 128 -2.11 -6.90 -6.88
C ALA A 128 -0.99 -6.91 -7.92
N THR A 129 -0.93 -7.97 -8.72
CA THR A 129 -0.23 -7.87 -10.01
C THR A 129 -1.12 -7.19 -11.04
N SER A 130 -0.54 -6.53 -12.04
CA SER A 130 -1.31 -5.86 -13.12
C SER A 130 -2.33 -6.80 -13.78
N ARG A 131 -1.91 -8.03 -14.10
CA ARG A 131 -2.77 -9.05 -14.71
C ARG A 131 -3.95 -9.41 -13.81
N GLN A 132 -3.72 -9.57 -12.50
CA GLN A 132 -4.75 -9.96 -11.55
C GLN A 132 -5.72 -8.82 -11.26
N LEU A 133 -5.22 -7.58 -11.13
CA LEU A 133 -6.07 -6.41 -11.01
C LEU A 133 -6.99 -6.26 -12.23
N LEU A 134 -6.45 -6.37 -13.44
CA LEU A 134 -7.25 -6.29 -14.67
C LEU A 134 -8.33 -7.39 -14.72
N LYS A 135 -8.00 -8.60 -14.26
CA LYS A 135 -8.95 -9.73 -14.22
C LYS A 135 -10.13 -9.43 -13.32
N ILE A 136 -9.92 -8.91 -12.10
CA ILE A 136 -11.01 -8.64 -11.15
C ILE A 136 -11.82 -7.40 -11.56
N LEU A 137 -11.17 -6.39 -12.17
CA LEU A 137 -11.86 -5.21 -12.72
C LEU A 137 -12.80 -5.60 -13.87
N ARG A 138 -12.33 -6.42 -14.81
CA ARG A 138 -13.15 -6.91 -15.94
C ARG A 138 -14.35 -7.75 -15.52
N ARG A 139 -14.33 -8.29 -14.30
CA ARG A 139 -15.43 -9.08 -13.73
C ARG A 139 -16.34 -8.27 -12.82
N CYS A 140 -16.08 -6.97 -12.66
CA CYS A 140 -16.79 -6.12 -11.71
C CYS A 140 -16.75 -6.70 -10.29
N GLU A 141 -15.64 -7.37 -9.92
CA GLU A 141 -15.42 -7.86 -8.55
C GLU A 141 -14.97 -6.72 -7.62
N ILE A 142 -14.51 -5.61 -8.21
CA ILE A 142 -14.07 -4.41 -7.50
C ILE A 142 -14.36 -3.14 -8.31
N THR A 143 -14.57 -2.01 -7.62
CA THR A 143 -14.71 -0.67 -8.20
C THR A 143 -13.53 0.23 -7.86
N LEU A 144 -13.24 1.19 -8.74
CA LEU A 144 -12.24 2.25 -8.51
C LEU A 144 -12.87 3.56 -8.02
N GLN A 145 -14.18 3.59 -7.74
CA GLN A 145 -14.93 4.81 -7.40
C GLN A 145 -14.34 5.59 -6.21
N PHE A 146 -13.74 4.90 -5.24
CA PHE A 146 -13.17 5.51 -4.04
C PHE A 146 -11.63 5.52 -4.02
N LEU A 147 -11.00 5.18 -5.16
CA LEU A 147 -9.55 5.18 -5.29
C LEU A 147 -9.01 6.60 -5.16
N GLU A 148 -8.15 6.82 -4.16
CA GLU A 148 -7.48 8.11 -3.93
C GLU A 148 -6.00 8.04 -4.30
N THR A 149 -5.37 6.87 -4.12
CA THR A 149 -3.94 6.66 -4.34
C THR A 149 -3.68 5.44 -5.21
N PHE A 150 -2.94 5.62 -6.29
CA PHE A 150 -2.50 4.54 -7.17
C PHE A 150 -0.98 4.48 -7.25
N VAL A 151 -0.41 3.32 -6.96
CA VAL A 151 1.04 3.10 -6.95
C VAL A 151 1.42 2.05 -7.99
N ILE A 152 2.44 2.37 -8.78
CA ILE A 152 3.03 1.45 -9.75
C ILE A 152 4.44 1.07 -9.26
N GLU A 153 4.54 -0.09 -8.62
CA GLU A 153 5.82 -0.58 -8.09
C GLU A 153 6.63 -1.23 -9.21
N LYS A 154 7.88 -0.78 -9.41
CA LYS A 154 8.76 -1.19 -10.53
C LYS A 154 8.09 -1.05 -11.90
N ALA A 155 7.60 0.16 -12.17
CA ALA A 155 6.93 0.53 -13.43
C ALA A 155 7.74 0.16 -14.69
N ASP A 156 9.07 0.23 -14.61
CA ASP A 156 10.02 -0.15 -15.68
C ASP A 156 9.93 -1.63 -16.09
N ARG A 157 9.29 -2.48 -15.28
CA ARG A 157 9.14 -3.92 -15.53
C ARG A 157 7.71 -4.33 -15.90
N MET A 158 6.82 -3.36 -16.10
CA MET A 158 5.40 -3.61 -16.36
C MET A 158 5.00 -3.41 -17.83
N PHE A 159 5.93 -2.88 -18.64
CA PHE A 159 5.82 -2.68 -20.08
C PHE A 159 6.88 -3.55 -20.79
#